data_AF-A0A538QQV0-F1
#
_entry.id   AF-A0A538QQV0-F1
#
_cell.length_a   1.000
_cell.length_b   1.000
_cell.length_c   1.000
_cell.angle_alpha   90.00
_cell.angle_beta   90.00
_cell.angle_gamma   90.00
#
_symmetry.space_group_name_H-M   'P 1'
#
loop_
_entity.id
_entity.type
_entity.pdbx_description
1 polymer ?
#
loop_
_entity_poly.entity_id
_entity_poly.type
_entity_poly.pdbx_seq_one_letter_code
_entity_poly.pdbx_strand_id
1 'polypeptide(L)'
;MEPRFVESTREPGAHTGDDRPRDPVIVLAHHPMLARVGETLALGRGVTEISRLAPSFVGDDGHASGPIDDPFVSRQPIALRRLADGAIEVASPGVDVTVGGAAVPAGGVLRIAGSDLAHGVPIALAHRCDRSAARGQPARAAVAG
;
A
#
# COMPACT_ATOMS: atom_id res chain seq x y z
N MET A 1 5.29 -25.87 -44.86
CA MET A 1 4.05 -25.74 -44.07
C MET A 1 4.45 -25.07 -42.76
N GLU A 2 4.36 -23.75 -42.69
CA GLU A 2 4.82 -22.97 -41.53
C GLU A 2 3.66 -22.64 -40.56
N PRO A 3 3.91 -22.61 -39.24
CA PRO A 3 2.89 -22.27 -38.25
C PRO A 3 2.65 -20.75 -38.21
N ARG A 4 1.39 -20.36 -38.46
CA ARG A 4 0.88 -19.00 -38.21
C ARG A 4 0.63 -18.82 -36.71
N PHE A 5 1.49 -18.06 -36.03
CA PHE A 5 1.19 -17.54 -34.70
C PHE A 5 0.10 -16.48 -34.82
N VAL A 6 -1.05 -16.72 -34.20
CA VAL A 6 -2.08 -15.69 -34.03
C VAL A 6 -1.72 -14.94 -32.77
N GLU A 7 -1.11 -13.76 -32.93
CA GLU A 7 -1.01 -12.75 -31.87
C GLU A 7 -2.42 -12.35 -31.45
N SER A 8 -2.97 -13.04 -30.46
CA SER A 8 -4.17 -12.60 -29.76
C SER A 8 -3.75 -11.53 -28.75
N THR A 9 -3.33 -10.36 -29.24
CA THR A 9 -3.22 -9.16 -28.42
C THR A 9 -4.63 -8.78 -27.99
N ARG A 10 -5.01 -9.17 -26.76
CA ARG A 10 -6.22 -8.67 -26.13
C ARG A 10 -6.01 -7.19 -25.86
N GLU A 11 -6.61 -6.36 -26.69
CA GLU A 11 -6.87 -4.95 -26.42
C GLU A 11 -7.44 -4.82 -24.99
N PRO A 12 -6.86 -3.98 -24.11
CA PRO A 12 -7.51 -3.65 -22.86
C PRO A 12 -8.83 -2.96 -23.20
N GLY A 13 -9.95 -3.62 -22.91
CA GLY A 13 -11.27 -3.03 -23.09
C GLY A 13 -11.32 -1.69 -22.37
N ALA A 14 -11.47 -0.61 -23.15
CA ALA A 14 -11.66 0.74 -22.65
C ALA A 14 -12.72 0.70 -21.55
N HIS A 15 -12.32 1.05 -20.31
CA HIS A 15 -13.23 1.16 -19.19
C HIS A 15 -14.20 2.31 -19.44
N THR A 16 -15.34 2.00 -20.06
CA THR A 16 -16.51 2.88 -20.08
C THR A 16 -17.06 3.00 -18.65
N GLY A 17 -16.69 4.09 -18.00
CA GLY A 17 -17.47 4.84 -17.01
C GLY A 17 -18.23 4.04 -15.96
N ASP A 18 -17.54 3.64 -14.90
CA ASP A 18 -18.16 3.47 -13.58
C ASP A 18 -17.74 4.69 -12.75
N ASP A 19 -18.57 5.75 -12.80
CA ASP A 19 -18.33 7.05 -12.15
C ASP A 19 -18.61 7.02 -10.63
N ARG A 20 -18.82 5.83 -10.06
CA ARG A 20 -18.85 5.68 -8.61
C ARG A 20 -17.41 5.79 -8.10
N PRO A 21 -17.14 6.64 -7.10
CA PRO A 21 -15.83 6.67 -6.46
C PRO A 21 -15.57 5.28 -5.87
N ARG A 22 -14.71 4.50 -6.51
CA ARG A 22 -14.29 3.19 -6.00
C ARG A 22 -13.60 3.41 -4.67
N ASP A 23 -13.98 2.62 -3.67
CA ASP A 23 -13.27 2.64 -2.40
C ASP A 23 -11.81 2.21 -2.65
N PRO A 24 -10.82 2.95 -2.13
CA PRO A 24 -9.43 2.58 -2.33
C PRO A 24 -9.18 1.21 -1.72
N VAL A 25 -8.28 0.45 -2.34
CA VAL A 25 -7.96 -0.92 -1.92
C VAL A 25 -6.47 -0.99 -1.63
N ILE A 26 -6.11 -1.68 -0.56
CA ILE A 26 -4.73 -2.05 -0.26
C ILE A 26 -4.48 -3.42 -0.86
N VAL A 27 -3.37 -3.54 -1.57
CA VAL A 27 -2.90 -4.80 -2.12
C VAL A 27 -1.69 -5.26 -1.33
N LEU A 28 -1.70 -6.51 -0.88
CA LEU A 28 -0.54 -7.12 -0.25
C LEU A 28 0.52 -7.43 -1.31
N ALA A 29 1.40 -6.46 -1.57
CA ALA A 29 2.39 -6.54 -2.64
C ALA A 29 3.57 -7.50 -2.31
N HIS A 30 3.81 -7.78 -1.03
CA HIS A 30 4.90 -8.64 -0.59
C HIS A 30 4.49 -9.40 0.68
N HIS A 31 4.70 -10.72 0.68
CA HIS A 31 4.49 -11.59 1.82
C HIS A 31 5.38 -12.85 1.73
N PRO A 32 5.92 -13.41 2.83
CA PRO A 32 6.76 -14.61 2.79
C PRO A 32 6.08 -15.83 2.16
N MET A 33 4.77 -15.98 2.38
CA MET A 33 3.93 -16.94 1.66
C MET A 33 3.42 -16.30 0.37
N LEU A 34 4.01 -16.68 -0.77
CA LEU A 34 3.73 -16.06 -2.07
C LEU A 34 2.27 -16.18 -2.54
N ALA A 35 1.56 -17.23 -2.10
CA ALA A 35 0.14 -17.40 -2.40
C ALA A 35 -0.74 -16.24 -1.88
N ARG A 36 -0.21 -15.42 -0.97
CA ARG A 36 -0.89 -14.23 -0.43
C ARG A 36 -0.66 -12.95 -1.20
N VAL A 37 0.31 -12.93 -2.11
CA VAL A 37 0.60 -11.73 -2.88
C VAL A 37 -0.58 -11.43 -3.80
N GLY A 38 -1.06 -10.19 -3.76
CA GLY A 38 -2.26 -9.78 -4.50
C GLY A 38 -3.55 -9.83 -3.69
N GLU A 39 -3.54 -10.42 -2.48
CA GLU A 39 -4.67 -10.30 -1.57
C GLU A 39 -4.99 -8.84 -1.27
N THR A 40 -6.26 -8.56 -1.02
CA THR A 40 -6.77 -7.19 -0.94
C THR A 40 -7.46 -6.87 0.37
N LEU A 41 -7.47 -5.58 0.71
CA LEU A 41 -8.22 -5.02 1.83
C LEU A 41 -8.87 -3.70 1.37
N ALA A 42 -10.19 -3.66 1.35
CA ALA A 42 -10.93 -2.45 1.02
C ALA A 42 -10.85 -1.42 2.15
N LEU A 43 -10.58 -0.16 1.79
CA LEU A 43 -10.60 0.98 2.72
C LEU A 43 -11.96 1.66 2.68
N GLY A 44 -12.76 1.39 3.71
CA GLY A 44 -14.04 2.04 3.90
C GLY A 44 -13.91 3.52 4.32
N ARG A 45 -15.04 4.12 4.70
CA ARG A 45 -15.10 5.51 5.18
C ARG A 45 -14.59 5.72 6.61
N GLY A 46 -14.37 4.63 7.35
CA GLY A 46 -13.87 4.65 8.73
C GLY A 46 -12.36 4.66 8.84
N VAL A 47 -11.87 4.47 10.07
CA VAL A 47 -10.46 4.16 10.33
C VAL A 47 -10.25 2.66 10.13
N THR A 48 -9.28 2.31 9.30
CA THR A 48 -8.82 0.93 9.12
C THR A 48 -7.46 0.78 9.80
N GLU A 49 -7.40 -0.06 10.82
CA GLU A 49 -6.16 -0.36 11.54
C GLU A 49 -5.49 -1.60 10.95
N ILE A 50 -4.25 -1.49 10.50
CA ILE A 50 -3.48 -2.56 9.87
C ILE A 50 -2.27 -2.91 10.70
N SER A 51 -2.12 -4.20 10.98
CA SER A 51 -1.05 -4.80 11.74
C SER A 51 -0.80 -6.24 11.27
N ARG A 52 0.18 -6.90 11.88
CA ARG A 52 0.38 -8.34 11.76
C ARG A 52 -0.88 -9.16 12.10
N LEU A 53 -1.71 -8.67 13.03
CA LEU A 53 -2.78 -9.45 13.65
C LEU A 53 -4.17 -9.16 13.08
N ALA A 54 -4.34 -8.03 12.39
CA ALA A 54 -5.62 -7.57 11.84
C ALA A 54 -5.38 -6.45 10.82
N PRO A 55 -6.32 -6.20 9.89
CA PRO A 55 -7.51 -6.98 9.63
C PRO A 55 -7.19 -8.16 8.71
N SER A 56 -8.17 -9.03 8.47
CA SER A 56 -8.02 -10.07 7.46
C SER A 56 -8.04 -9.48 6.05
N PHE A 57 -7.11 -9.93 5.23
CA PHE A 57 -7.12 -9.70 3.79
C PHE A 57 -8.00 -10.74 3.09
N VAL A 58 -8.41 -10.42 1.87
CA VAL A 58 -9.28 -11.23 1.03
C VAL A 58 -8.51 -11.74 -0.19
N GLY A 59 -8.60 -13.05 -0.44
CA GLY A 59 -8.04 -13.72 -1.60
C GLY A 59 -8.76 -13.38 -2.91
N ASP A 60 -8.22 -13.89 -4.01
CA ASP A 60 -8.81 -13.78 -5.34
C ASP A 60 -10.13 -14.55 -5.48
N ASP A 61 -10.30 -15.59 -4.67
CA ASP A 61 -11.54 -16.36 -4.47
C ASP A 61 -12.64 -15.60 -3.69
N GLY A 62 -12.32 -14.41 -3.15
CA GLY A 62 -13.24 -13.59 -2.37
C GLY A 62 -13.38 -14.04 -0.91
N HIS A 63 -12.61 -15.03 -0.46
CA HIS A 63 -12.61 -15.50 0.92
C HIS A 63 -11.55 -14.79 1.77
N ALA A 64 -11.82 -14.68 3.07
CA ALA A 64 -10.86 -14.10 4.00
C ALA A 64 -9.67 -15.05 4.21
N SER A 65 -8.47 -14.62 3.79
CA SER A 65 -7.22 -15.38 3.95
C SER A 65 -6.59 -15.23 5.34
N GLY A 66 -7.05 -14.25 6.13
CA GLY A 66 -6.50 -13.93 7.45
C GLY A 66 -5.64 -12.66 7.46
N PRO A 67 -5.11 -12.26 8.63
CA PRO A 67 -4.34 -11.03 8.78
C PRO A 67 -2.98 -11.12 8.10
N ILE A 68 -2.18 -10.05 8.10
CA ILE A 68 -0.87 -10.05 7.44
C ILE A 68 0.03 -11.19 7.93
N ASP A 69 0.02 -11.53 9.22
CA ASP A 69 0.75 -12.66 9.83
C ASP A 69 2.24 -12.85 9.42
N ASP A 70 2.89 -11.82 8.85
CA ASP A 70 4.33 -11.82 8.61
C ASP A 70 5.04 -11.54 9.95
N PRO A 71 5.95 -12.42 10.44
CA PRO A 71 6.67 -12.22 11.69
C PRO A 71 7.45 -10.91 11.82
N PHE A 72 7.73 -10.21 10.71
CA PHE A 72 8.52 -8.98 10.69
C PHE A 72 7.65 -7.73 10.64
N VAL A 73 6.35 -7.88 10.45
CA VAL A 73 5.37 -6.80 10.61
C VAL A 73 5.01 -6.68 12.09
N SER A 74 4.87 -5.44 12.56
CA SER A 74 4.53 -5.17 13.96
C SER A 74 3.13 -5.67 14.32
N ARG A 75 2.93 -6.03 15.59
CA ARG A 75 1.59 -6.26 16.16
C ARG A 75 0.85 -4.96 16.45
N GLN A 76 1.57 -3.85 16.59
CA GLN A 76 0.95 -2.56 16.81
C GLN A 76 0.43 -2.01 15.47
N PRO A 77 -0.83 -1.55 15.42
CA PRO A 77 -1.42 -1.10 14.17
C PRO A 77 -0.89 0.26 13.72
N ILE A 78 -0.88 0.44 12.40
CA ILE A 78 -1.02 1.76 11.78
C ILE A 78 -2.49 2.02 11.46
N ALA A 79 -2.91 3.27 11.48
CA ALA A 79 -4.26 3.68 11.15
C ALA A 79 -4.29 4.35 9.78
N LEU A 80 -5.21 3.90 8.93
CA LEU A 80 -5.50 4.49 7.64
C LEU A 80 -6.90 5.09 7.68
N ARG A 81 -7.01 6.35 7.29
CA ARG A 81 -8.29 7.06 7.31
C ARG A 81 -8.51 7.78 5.99
N ARG A 82 -9.62 7.46 5.34
CA ARG A 82 -10.05 8.21 4.16
C ARG A 82 -10.61 9.56 4.55
N LEU A 83 -10.16 10.60 3.87
CA LEU A 83 -10.60 11.97 4.06
C LEU A 83 -11.68 12.33 3.02
N ALA A 84 -12.45 13.38 3.30
CA ALA A 84 -13.59 13.79 2.47
C ALA A 84 -13.18 14.20 1.05
N ASP A 85 -11.95 14.65 0.87
CA ASP A 85 -11.35 15.07 -0.40
C ASP A 85 -10.68 13.91 -1.18
N GLY A 86 -10.85 12.67 -0.72
CA GLY A 86 -10.30 11.48 -1.35
C GLY A 86 -8.84 11.18 -0.98
N ALA A 87 -8.19 12.00 -0.17
CA ALA A 87 -6.88 11.66 0.38
C ALA A 87 -6.97 10.55 1.44
N ILE A 88 -5.83 9.89 1.70
CA ILE A 88 -5.67 8.97 2.82
C ILE A 88 -4.70 9.58 3.82
N GLU A 89 -5.10 9.62 5.08
CA GLU A 89 -4.21 9.87 6.21
C GLU A 89 -3.66 8.55 6.73
N VAL A 90 -2.34 8.50 6.93
CA VAL A 90 -1.60 7.39 7.53
C VAL A 90 -1.07 7.88 8.87
N ALA A 91 -1.59 7.33 9.97
CA ALA A 91 -1.10 7.60 11.31
C ALA A 91 -0.39 6.37 11.86
N SER A 92 0.81 6.56 12.40
CA SER A 92 1.64 5.47 12.89
C SER A 92 1.93 5.63 14.38
N PRO A 93 1.03 5.20 15.29
CA PRO A 93 1.10 5.59 16.70
C PRO A 93 2.32 5.05 17.46
N GLY A 94 3.00 4.00 16.98
CA GLY A 94 4.18 3.47 17.66
C GLY A 94 5.06 2.55 16.83
N VAL A 95 4.95 2.62 15.50
CA VAL A 95 5.83 1.89 14.59
C VAL A 95 6.37 2.86 13.54
N ASP A 96 7.57 2.63 13.04
CA ASP A 96 8.08 3.39 11.90
C ASP A 96 7.54 2.74 10.62
N VAL A 97 7.07 3.56 9.68
CA VAL A 97 6.65 3.08 8.35
C VAL A 97 7.21 3.96 7.25
N THR A 98 7.23 3.45 6.02
CA THR A 98 7.57 4.25 4.83
C THR A 98 6.36 4.31 3.92
N VAL A 99 5.98 5.51 3.49
CA VAL A 99 4.84 5.76 2.61
C VAL A 99 5.32 6.54 1.39
N GLY A 100 5.22 5.95 0.20
CA GLY A 100 5.70 6.59 -1.04
C GLY A 100 7.19 6.96 -1.02
N GLY A 101 8.00 6.24 -0.24
CA GLY A 101 9.43 6.55 -0.03
C GLY A 101 9.72 7.57 1.09
N ALA A 102 8.70 8.22 1.67
CA ALA A 102 8.86 9.11 2.82
C ALA A 102 8.76 8.32 4.13
N ALA A 103 9.70 8.55 5.05
CA ALA A 103 9.65 7.97 6.39
C ALA A 103 8.59 8.65 7.26
N VAL A 104 7.77 7.85 7.92
CA VAL A 104 6.78 8.27 8.92
C VAL A 104 7.20 7.63 10.25
N PRO A 105 7.81 8.40 11.16
CA PRO A 105 8.25 7.84 12.44
C PRO A 105 7.07 7.46 13.32
N ALA A 106 7.33 6.64 14.34
CA ALA A 106 6.39 6.38 15.43
C ALA A 106 5.88 7.70 16.06
N GLY A 107 4.56 7.79 16.23
CA GLY A 107 3.83 9.02 16.60
C GLY A 107 3.53 9.97 15.45
N GLY A 108 4.01 9.67 14.23
CA GLY A 108 3.87 10.51 13.05
C GLY A 108 2.55 10.31 12.30
N VAL A 109 2.24 11.30 11.47
CA VAL A 109 1.11 11.30 10.54
C VAL A 109 1.59 11.79 9.17
N LEU A 110 1.19 11.11 8.10
CA LEU A 110 1.43 11.51 6.72
C LEU A 110 0.12 11.46 5.93
N ARG A 111 -0.03 12.39 4.99
CA ARG A 111 -1.18 12.44 4.10
C ARG A 111 -0.77 12.10 2.66
N ILE A 112 -1.49 11.15 2.06
CA ILE A 112 -1.37 10.76 0.66
C ILE A 112 -2.46 11.48 -0.14
N ALA A 113 -2.09 12.27 -1.14
CA ALA A 113 -3.08 12.99 -1.95
C ALA A 113 -3.87 12.02 -2.84
N GLY A 114 -5.11 12.38 -3.17
CA GLY A 114 -5.96 11.56 -4.05
C GLY A 114 -5.35 11.34 -5.44
N SER A 115 -4.60 12.32 -5.96
CA SER A 115 -3.84 12.19 -7.21
C SER A 115 -2.76 11.12 -7.13
N ASP A 116 -2.07 11.00 -6.00
CA ASP A 116 -0.99 10.02 -5.82
C ASP A 116 -1.55 8.60 -5.71
N LEU A 117 -2.72 8.46 -5.08
CA LEU A 117 -3.42 7.17 -4.98
C LEU A 117 -3.75 6.57 -6.35
N ALA A 118 -4.05 7.40 -7.36
CA ALA A 118 -4.32 6.94 -8.72
C ALA A 118 -3.10 6.25 -9.37
N HIS A 119 -1.89 6.54 -8.89
CA HIS A 119 -0.65 5.91 -9.34
C HIS A 119 -0.20 4.74 -8.47
N GLY A 120 -0.92 4.48 -7.36
CA GLY A 120 -0.52 3.51 -6.34
C GLY A 120 0.61 4.06 -5.46
N VAL A 121 0.41 4.03 -4.15
CA VAL A 121 1.40 4.52 -3.17
C VAL A 121 1.86 3.36 -2.29
N PRO A 122 3.13 2.94 -2.36
CA PRO A 122 3.62 1.84 -1.56
C PRO A 122 3.68 2.23 -0.08
N ILE A 123 3.22 1.31 0.78
CA ILE A 123 3.33 1.41 2.25
C ILE A 123 4.16 0.22 2.72
N ALA A 124 5.36 0.50 3.23
CA ALA A 124 6.23 -0.52 3.81
C ALA A 124 6.07 -0.54 5.34
N LEU A 125 5.61 -1.69 5.86
CA LEU A 125 5.36 -1.93 7.29
C LEU A 125 6.52 -2.64 8.00
N ALA A 126 7.48 -3.15 7.23
CA ALA A 126 8.64 -3.85 7.73
C ALA A 126 9.86 -3.51 6.87
N HIS A 127 11.02 -3.42 7.48
CA HIS A 127 12.29 -3.17 6.78
C HIS A 127 12.84 -4.40 6.04
N ARG A 128 11.99 -5.27 5.50
CA ARG A 128 12.46 -6.42 4.71
C ARG A 128 13.05 -6.03 3.35
N CYS A 129 12.83 -4.80 2.93
CA CYS A 129 13.35 -4.28 1.68
C CYS A 129 13.98 -2.91 1.90
N ASP A 130 15.12 -2.86 2.60
CA ASP A 130 16.12 -1.87 2.24
C ASP A 130 17.55 -2.36 2.48
N ARG A 131 18.11 -3.03 1.47
CA ARG A 131 19.57 -3.15 1.30
C ARG A 131 20.01 -2.35 0.07
N SER A 132 19.30 -1.28 -0.26
CA SER A 132 19.62 -0.40 -1.40
C SER A 132 19.46 1.09 -1.12
N ALA A 133 19.27 1.53 0.13
CA ALA A 133 19.64 2.87 0.55
C ALA A 133 21.11 2.87 0.96
N ALA A 134 21.98 3.01 -0.05
CA ALA A 134 23.35 3.44 0.17
C ALA A 134 23.33 4.72 1.03
N ARG A 135 24.15 4.72 2.08
CA ARG A 135 24.60 5.89 2.86
C ARG A 135 24.53 7.19 2.04
N GLY A 136 23.66 8.10 2.46
CA GLY A 136 23.59 9.47 1.94
C GLY A 136 23.16 10.44 3.04
N GLN A 137 24.18 11.05 3.66
CA GLN A 137 24.24 12.20 4.57
C GLN A 137 22.97 13.01 4.94
N PRO A 138 22.88 13.52 6.19
CA PRO A 138 21.89 14.53 6.55
C PRO A 138 22.13 15.83 5.77
N ALA A 139 21.05 16.35 5.17
CA ALA A 139 21.05 17.66 4.52
C ALA A 139 21.41 18.74 5.55
N ARG A 140 22.52 19.45 5.30
CA ARG A 140 22.91 20.65 6.04
C ARG A 140 21.91 21.76 5.74
N ALA A 141 21.32 22.33 6.79
CA ALA A 141 20.61 23.59 6.70
C ALA A 141 21.58 24.70 6.24
N ALA A 142 21.24 25.37 5.14
CA ALA A 142 21.85 26.64 4.77
C ALA A 142 20.87 27.75 5.14
N VAL A 143 21.20 28.49 6.20
CA VAL A 143 20.68 29.82 6.47
C VAL A 143 21.53 30.78 5.64
N ALA A 144 20.90 31.57 4.76
CA ALA A 144 21.52 32.76 4.20
C ALA A 144 20.88 33.98 4.87
N GLY A 145 21.72 34.79 5.50
CA GLY A 145 21.41 36.17 5.88
C GLY A 145 21.70 37.15 4.76
#